data_AF-A0A1C6I839-F1
#
_entry.id   AF-A0A1C6I839-F1
#
_cell.length_a   1.000
_cell.length_b   1.000
_cell.length_c   1.000
_cell.angle_alpha   90.00
_cell.angle_beta   90.00
_cell.angle_gamma   90.00
#
_symmetry.space_group_name_H-M   'P 1'
#
loop_
_entity.id
_entity.type
_entity.pdbx_description
1 polymer ?
#
loop_
_entity_poly.entity_id
_entity_poly.type
_entity_poly.pdbx_seq_one_letter_code
_entity_poly.pdbx_strand_id
1 'polypeptide(L)' 'MKSTRHTKRGIQARRLDPELLEELKKAMGTIDTAINRFEQVVDPTLIDCYIYELKAAQLRYQFLLRSIKEQETNYSLN' A
#
# COMPACT_ATOMS: atom_id res chain seq x y z
N MET A 1 7.03 49.24 21.87
CA MET A 1 6.14 48.14 22.32
C MET A 1 6.59 46.85 21.65
N LYS A 2 7.08 45.87 22.42
CA LYS A 2 7.51 44.57 21.90
C LYS A 2 6.26 43.71 21.68
N SER A 3 5.88 43.49 20.42
CA SER A 3 4.84 42.52 20.08
C SER A 3 5.51 41.19 19.79
N THR A 4 5.70 40.40 20.85
CA THR A 4 5.80 38.94 20.72
C THR A 4 4.49 38.43 20.12
N ARG A 5 4.57 37.40 19.26
CA ARG A 5 3.85 36.13 19.42
C ARG A 5 4.01 35.21 18.20
N HIS A 6 4.77 34.15 18.45
CA HIS A 6 4.53 32.77 18.02
C HIS A 6 4.68 32.39 16.55
N THR A 7 5.92 31.99 16.24
CA THR A 7 6.27 30.67 15.71
C THR A 7 5.16 29.63 15.85
N LYS A 8 4.46 29.33 14.77
CA LYS A 8 3.92 28.00 14.49
C LYS A 8 4.14 27.71 13.01
N ARG A 9 5.41 27.47 12.65
CA ARG A 9 5.73 26.68 11.46
C ARG A 9 4.98 25.37 11.64
N GLY A 10 3.90 25.22 10.87
CA GLY A 10 3.03 24.06 10.92
C GLY A 10 3.90 22.82 10.80
N ILE A 11 3.71 21.90 11.74
CA ILE A 11 4.18 20.53 11.61
C ILE A 11 3.54 20.03 10.32
N GLN A 12 4.31 20.01 9.24
CA GLN A 12 3.87 19.50 7.95
C GLN A 12 3.51 18.04 8.22
N ALA A 13 2.21 17.76 8.32
CA ALA A 13 1.72 16.43 8.55
C ALA A 13 2.36 15.53 7.49
N ARG A 14 3.10 14.53 7.97
CA ARG A 14 3.74 13.46 7.20
C ARG A 14 2.69 12.74 6.35
N ARG A 15 2.29 13.32 5.23
CA ARG A 15 1.24 12.77 4.38
C ARG A 15 1.88 11.78 3.45
N LEU A 16 1.73 10.50 3.80
CA LEU A 16 1.86 9.40 2.86
C LEU A 16 1.04 9.72 1.60
N ASP A 17 1.56 9.37 0.44
CA ASP A 17 0.89 9.63 -0.83
C ASP A 17 -0.49 8.94 -0.86
N PRO A 18 -1.60 9.71 -0.95
CA PRO A 18 -2.95 9.13 -0.91
C PRO A 18 -3.19 8.16 -2.07
N GLU A 19 -2.54 8.37 -3.22
CA GLU A 19 -2.64 7.48 -4.37
C GLU A 19 -2.00 6.11 -4.06
N LEU A 20 -0.84 6.13 -3.41
CA LEU A 20 -0.14 4.90 -3.02
C LEU A 20 -0.93 4.08 -1.98
N LEU A 21 -1.62 4.75 -1.05
CA LEU A 21 -2.54 4.09 -0.12
C LEU A 21 -3.76 3.50 -0.82
N GLU A 22 -4.32 4.19 -1.82
CA GLU A 22 -5.44 3.68 -2.60
C GLU A 22 -5.03 2.43 -3.39
N GLU A 23 -3.86 2.46 -4.02
CA GLU A 23 -3.30 1.34 -4.76
C GLU A 23 -3.02 0.13 -3.84
N LEU A 24 -2.56 0.37 -2.60
CA LEU A 24 -2.38 -0.69 -1.60
C LEU A 24 -3.72 -1.35 -1.24
N LYS A 25 -4.77 -0.55 -1.00
CA LYS A 25 -6.12 -1.07 -0.72
C LYS A 25 -6.68 -1.88 -1.88
N LYS A 26 -6.48 -1.42 -3.12
CA LYS A 26 -6.87 -2.17 -4.32
C LYS A 26 -6.13 -3.51 -4.39
N ALA A 27 -4.82 -3.51 -4.15
CA ALA A 27 -4.03 -4.74 -4.14
C ALA A 27 -4.53 -5.75 -3.09
N MET A 28 -4.88 -5.28 -1.89
CA MET A 28 -5.52 -6.13 -0.87
C MET A 28 -6.85 -6.72 -1.34
N GLY A 29 -7.73 -5.89 -1.92
CA GLY A 29 -9.02 -6.37 -2.45
C GLY A 29 -8.87 -7.39 -3.58
N THR A 30 -7.85 -7.25 -4.43
CA THR A 30 -7.51 -8.24 -5.46
C THR A 30 -7.07 -9.57 -4.83
N ILE A 31 -6.22 -9.52 -3.80
CA ILE A 31 -5.79 -10.71 -3.06
C ILE A 31 -7.01 -11.43 -2.44
N ASP A 32 -7.87 -10.71 -1.73
CA ASP A 32 -9.07 -11.28 -1.09
C ASP A 32 -10.00 -11.91 -2.13
N THR A 33 -10.19 -11.24 -3.27
CA THR A 33 -11.03 -11.76 -4.36
C THR A 33 -10.43 -13.03 -4.98
N ALA A 34 -9.11 -13.05 -5.22
CA ALA A 34 -8.42 -14.21 -5.77
C ALA A 34 -8.49 -15.41 -4.81
N ILE A 35 -8.32 -15.18 -3.50
CA ILE A 35 -8.46 -16.23 -2.46
C ILE A 35 -9.88 -16.79 -2.45
N ASN A 36 -10.91 -15.92 -2.40
CA ASN A 36 -12.31 -16.36 -2.41
C ASN A 36 -12.65 -17.21 -3.64
N ARG A 37 -12.09 -16.89 -4.81
CA ARG A 37 -12.28 -17.66 -6.04
C ARG A 37 -11.50 -18.97 -6.01
N PHE A 38 -10.29 -18.95 -5.47
CA PHE A 38 -9.44 -20.13 -5.32
C PHE A 38 -10.12 -21.19 -4.44
N GLU A 39 -10.76 -20.80 -3.34
CA GLU A 39 -11.45 -21.73 -2.44
C GLU A 39 -12.61 -22.50 -3.10
N GLN A 40 -13.22 -21.93 -4.15
CA GLN A 40 -14.39 -22.51 -4.82
C GLN A 40 -14.04 -23.31 -6.08
N VAL A 41 -12.78 -23.27 -6.53
CA VAL A 41 -12.38 -23.87 -7.81
C VAL A 41 -11.83 -25.28 -7.63
N VAL A 42 -12.31 -26.20 -8.46
CA VAL A 42 -11.86 -27.61 -8.50
C VAL A 42 -11.19 -27.97 -9.83
N ASP A 43 -11.24 -27.05 -10.79
CA ASP A 43 -10.58 -27.22 -12.09
C ASP A 43 -9.06 -27.04 -11.94
N PRO A 44 -8.25 -28.06 -12.28
CA PRO A 44 -6.80 -28.00 -12.09
C PRO A 44 -6.11 -26.86 -12.84
N THR A 45 -6.57 -26.50 -14.04
CA THR A 45 -5.97 -25.41 -14.82
C THR A 45 -6.29 -24.06 -14.20
N LEU A 46 -7.52 -23.86 -13.71
CA LEU A 46 -7.90 -22.64 -13.01
C LEU A 46 -7.21 -22.51 -11.64
N ILE A 47 -6.95 -23.62 -10.93
CA ILE A 47 -6.13 -23.64 -9.71
C ILE A 47 -4.75 -23.03 -10.00
N ASP A 48 -4.08 -23.48 -11.05
CA ASP A 48 -2.77 -22.93 -11.45
C ASP A 48 -2.87 -21.43 -11.81
N CYS A 49 -3.89 -21.03 -12.58
CA CYS A 49 -4.12 -19.63 -12.89
C CYS A 49 -4.24 -18.75 -11.63
N TYR A 50 -5.03 -19.19 -10.65
CA TYR A 50 -5.21 -18.44 -9.41
C TYR A 50 -3.97 -18.42 -8.53
N ILE A 51 -3.12 -19.47 -8.55
CA ILE A 51 -1.82 -19.45 -7.87
C ILE A 51 -0.95 -18.33 -8.45
N TYR A 52 -0.86 -18.22 -9.78
CA TYR A 52 -0.09 -17.16 -10.43
C TYR A 52 -0.69 -15.77 -10.22
N GLU A 53 -2.02 -15.65 -10.31
CA GLU A 53 -2.73 -14.39 -10.05
C GLU A 53 -2.49 -13.89 -8.62
N LEU A 54 -2.63 -14.79 -7.63
CA LEU A 54 -2.38 -14.49 -6.23
C LEU A 54 -0.91 -14.08 -6.01
N LYS A 55 0.03 -14.79 -6.64
CA LYS A 55 1.45 -14.46 -6.57
C LYS A 55 1.75 -13.07 -7.13
N ALA A 56 1.14 -12.71 -8.25
CA ALA A 56 1.30 -11.39 -8.87
C ALA A 56 0.72 -10.29 -7.97
N ALA A 57 -0.47 -10.51 -7.40
CA ALA A 57 -1.11 -9.57 -6.48
C ALA A 57 -0.28 -9.37 -5.21
N GLN A 58 0.28 -10.44 -4.64
CA GLN A 58 1.19 -10.38 -3.50
C GLN A 58 2.48 -9.61 -3.81
N LEU A 59 3.09 -9.83 -4.98
CA LEU A 59 4.28 -9.08 -5.41
C LEU A 59 3.98 -7.58 -5.53
N ARG A 60 2.84 -7.22 -6.12
CA ARG A 60 2.38 -5.82 -6.19
C ARG A 60 2.19 -5.22 -4.79
N TYR A 61 1.54 -5.94 -3.88
CA TYR A 61 1.37 -5.50 -2.49
C TYR A 61 2.72 -5.28 -1.78
N GLN A 62 3.67 -6.22 -1.94
CA GLN A 62 5.01 -6.10 -1.35
C GLN A 62 5.79 -4.90 -1.90
N PHE A 63 5.68 -4.64 -3.21
CA PHE A 63 6.28 -3.48 -3.84
C PHE A 63 5.72 -2.18 -3.25
N LEU A 64 4.39 -2.04 -3.21
CA LEU A 64 3.72 -0.85 -2.67
C LEU A 64 4.07 -0.62 -1.20
N LEU A 65 4.12 -1.68 -0.39
CA LEU A 65 4.51 -1.60 1.02
C LEU A 65 5.96 -1.13 1.18
N ARG A 66 6.85 -1.56 0.30
CA ARG A 66 8.24 -1.09 0.28
C ARG A 66 8.33 0.38 -0.10
N SER A 67 7.60 0.80 -1.14
CA SER A 67 7.57 2.21 -1.56
C SER A 67 7.05 3.14 -0.46
N ILE A 68 6.03 2.71 0.29
CA ILE A 68 5.52 3.44 1.46
C ILE A 68 6.62 3.58 2.53
N LYS A 69 7.28 2.46 2.88
CA LYS A 69 8.36 2.47 3.87
C LYS A 69 9.54 3.34 3.45
N GLU A 70 9.94 3.29 2.17
CA GLU A 70 11.02 4.10 1.63
C GLU A 70 10.69 5.59 1.68
N GLN A 71 9.44 5.97 1.37
CA GLN A 71 8.97 7.34 1.59
C GLN A 71 9.12 7.72 3.07
N GLU A 72 8.59 6.93 4.01
CA GLU A 72 8.73 7.20 5.45
C GLU A 72 10.19 7.37 5.89
N THR A 73 11.10 6.50 5.45
CA THR A 73 12.52 6.56 5.83
C THR A 73 13.27 7.72 5.19
N ASN A 74 13.00 8.06 3.93
CA ASN A 74 13.63 9.20 3.25
C ASN A 74 13.21 10.53 3.89
N TYR A 75 12.00 10.60 4.46
CA TYR A 75 11.56 11.75 5.25
C TYR A 75 12.12 11.78 6.68
N SER A 76 12.67 10.66 7.19
CA SER A 76 13.30 10.61 8.52
C SER A 76 14.78 11.00 8.53
N LEU A 77 15.43 11.06 7.36
CA LEU A 77 16.85 11.42 7.20
C LEU A 77 17.08 12.86 6.73
N ASN A 78 16.02 13.65 6.57
CA ASN A 78 16.04 15.09 6.25
C ASN A 78 15.39 15.89 7.39
#